data_AF-A0A2E1X200-F1
#
_entry.id   AF-A0A2E1X200-F1
#
_cell.length_a   1.000
_cell.length_b   1.000
_cell.length_c   1.000
_cell.angle_alpha   90.00
_cell.angle_beta   90.00
_cell.angle_gamma   90.00
#
_symmetry.space_group_name_H-M   'P 1'
#
loop_
_entity.id
_entity.type
_entity.pdbx_description
1 polymer ?
#
loop_
_entity_poly.entity_id
_entity_poly.type
_entity_poly.pdbx_seq_one_letter_code
_entity_poly.pdbx_strand_id
1 'polypeptide(L)' 'MSTEPKLFGEIAFELQYITTAELYEGLAVQARDEARSQPHRFLGQILIELGHLSEQQVLEVLRILHDRPRQGTRES' A
#
# COMPACT_ATOMS: atom_id res chain seq x y z
N MET A 1 16.02 12.88 6.98
CA MET A 1 14.99 12.35 6.05
C MET A 1 15.36 10.91 5.76
N SER A 2 14.51 9.96 6.11
CA SER A 2 14.77 8.53 5.93
C SER A 2 14.89 8.22 4.44
N THR A 3 15.96 7.54 4.04
CA THR A 3 16.28 7.19 2.64
C THR A 3 15.66 5.85 2.21
N GLU A 4 14.77 5.29 3.02
CA GLU A 4 14.17 3.99 2.79
C GLU A 4 12.95 4.09 1.86
N PRO A 5 12.72 3.08 1.00
CA PRO A 5 11.52 3.02 0.19
C PRO A 5 10.28 2.96 1.08
N LYS A 6 9.35 3.90 0.88
CA LYS A 6 8.05 3.87 1.58
C LYS A 6 7.26 2.62 1.19
N LEU A 7 6.55 2.06 2.16
CA LEU A 7 5.63 0.94 1.97
C LEU A 7 4.23 1.46 1.59
N PHE A 8 3.43 0.59 0.95
CA PHE A 8 2.05 0.91 0.58
C PHE A 8 1.23 1.43 1.78
N GLY A 9 1.30 0.73 2.93
CA GLY A 9 0.54 1.09 4.13
C GLY A 9 0.96 2.43 4.73
N GLU A 10 2.26 2.78 4.65
CA GLU A 10 2.76 4.07 5.13
C GLU A 10 2.23 5.22 4.28
N ILE A 11 2.26 5.07 2.95
CA ILE A 11 1.73 6.07 2.02
C ILE A 11 0.21 6.24 2.25
N ALA A 12 -0.55 5.14 2.34
CA ALA A 12 -1.99 5.20 2.56
C ALA A 12 -2.36 5.89 3.90
N PHE A 13 -1.57 5.66 4.95
CA PHE A 13 -1.73 6.33 6.23
C PHE A 13 -1.37 7.82 6.18
N GLU A 14 -0.25 8.17 5.54
CA GLU A 14 0.17 9.57 5.35
C GLU A 14 -0.84 10.40 4.55
N LEU A 15 -1.49 9.78 3.56
CA LEU A 15 -2.61 10.38 2.80
C LEU A 15 -3.92 10.49 3.60
N GLN A 16 -3.96 9.97 4.83
CA GLN A 16 -5.15 9.93 5.69
C GLN A 16 -6.32 9.16 5.06
N TYR A 17 -6.04 8.19 4.19
CA TYR A 17 -7.07 7.33 3.61
C TYR A 17 -7.46 6.17 4.50
N ILE A 18 -6.56 5.78 5.41
CA ILE A 18 -6.79 4.75 6.41
C ILE A 18 -6.25 5.21 7.76
N THR A 19 -6.85 4.67 8.80
CA THR A 19 -6.35 4.70 10.17
C THR A 19 -5.36 3.55 10.40
N THR A 20 -4.63 3.61 11.51
CA THR A 20 -3.77 2.50 11.94
C THR A 20 -4.58 1.24 12.22
N ALA A 21 -5.79 1.36 12.77
CA ALA A 21 -6.66 0.22 13.08
C ALA A 21 -7.07 -0.53 11.80
N GLU A 22 -7.51 0.19 10.77
CA GLU A 22 -7.89 -0.37 9.47
C GLU A 22 -6.69 -1.01 8.75
N LEU A 23 -5.51 -0.38 8.85
CA LEU A 23 -4.26 -0.96 8.34
C LEU A 23 -3.94 -2.30 9.03
N TYR A 24 -4.03 -2.35 10.37
CA TYR A 24 -3.79 -3.58 11.13
C TYR A 24 -4.81 -4.67 10.79
N GLU A 25 -6.07 -4.32 10.58
CA GLU A 25 -7.10 -5.27 10.17
C GLU A 25 -6.76 -5.90 8.81
N GLY A 26 -6.40 -5.08 7.82
CA GLY A 26 -5.99 -5.58 6.50
C GLY A 26 -4.76 -6.50 6.57
N LEU A 27 -3.75 -6.12 7.36
CA LEU A 27 -2.55 -6.95 7.59
C LEU A 27 -2.88 -8.27 8.28
N ALA A 28 -3.79 -8.27 9.26
CA ALA A 28 -4.22 -9.47 9.95
C ALA A 28 -4.97 -10.44 9.01
N VAL A 29 -5.78 -9.92 8.09
CA VAL A 29 -6.42 -10.72 7.03
C VAL A 29 -5.34 -11.33 6.13
N GLN A 30 -4.39 -10.52 5.65
CA GLN A 30 -3.33 -10.98 4.75
C GLN A 30 -2.49 -12.10 5.37
N ALA A 31 -2.08 -11.94 6.64
CA ALA A 31 -1.33 -12.94 7.38
C ALA A 31 -2.12 -14.24 7.59
N ARG A 32 -3.43 -14.14 7.82
CA ARG A 32 -4.31 -15.31 7.98
C ARG A 32 -4.47 -16.09 6.67
N ASP A 33 -4.55 -15.41 5.53
CA ASP A 33 -4.63 -16.06 4.22
C ASP A 33 -3.34 -16.83 3.93
N GLU A 34 -2.19 -16.23 4.21
CA GLU A 34 -0.87 -16.88 4.08
C GLU A 34 -0.78 -18.12 4.97
N ALA A 35 -1.18 -18.01 6.24
CA ALA A 35 -1.21 -19.14 7.18
C ALA A 35 -2.15 -20.28 6.74
N ARG A 36 -3.16 -19.98 5.93
CA ARG A 36 -4.11 -20.96 5.37
C ARG A 36 -3.72 -21.45 3.98
N SER A 37 -2.54 -21.07 3.48
CA SER A 37 -2.09 -21.36 2.10
C SER A 37 -3.11 -20.95 1.03
N GLN A 38 -3.87 -19.88 1.30
CA GLN A 38 -4.77 -19.29 0.31
C GLN A 38 -3.97 -18.51 -0.75
N PRO A 39 -4.57 -18.25 -1.94
CA PRO A 39 -3.95 -17.37 -2.91
C PRO A 39 -3.56 -16.04 -2.28
N HIS A 40 -2.34 -15.59 -2.56
CA HIS A 40 -1.84 -14.32 -2.03
C HIS A 40 -2.68 -13.15 -2.56
N ARG A 41 -3.30 -12.40 -1.66
CA ARG A 41 -3.99 -11.13 -1.97
C ARG A 41 -3.11 -9.97 -1.55
N PHE A 42 -3.08 -8.93 -2.38
CA PHE A 42 -2.38 -7.69 -2.04
C PHE A 42 -3.13 -6.92 -0.95
N LEU A 43 -2.39 -6.22 -0.09
CA LEU A 43 -2.98 -5.43 0.99
C LEU A 43 -4.01 -4.41 0.48
N GLY A 44 -3.72 -3.73 -0.64
CA GLY A 44 -4.67 -2.79 -1.25
C GLY A 44 -6.00 -3.44 -1.66
N GLN A 45 -5.97 -4.67 -2.19
CA GLN A 45 -7.18 -5.42 -2.53
C GLN A 45 -7.98 -5.76 -1.27
N ILE A 46 -7.31 -6.26 -0.23
CA ILE A 46 -7.96 -6.61 1.05
C ILE A 46 -8.63 -5.38 1.66
N LEU A 47 -7.96 -4.23 1.64
CA LEU A 47 -8.52 -2.97 2.18
C LEU A 47 -9.73 -2.48 1.37
N ILE A 48 -9.81 -2.76 0.07
CA ILE A 48 -11.03 -2.51 -0.73
C ILE A 48 -12.16 -3.43 -0.29
N GLU A 49 -11.89 -4.73 -0.17
CA GLU A 49 -12.89 -5.72 0.22
C GLU A 49 -13.43 -5.49 1.64
N LEU A 50 -12.62 -4.93 2.54
CA LEU A 50 -13.03 -4.51 3.88
C LEU A 50 -13.80 -3.17 3.90
N GLY A 51 -13.81 -2.42 2.80
CA GLY A 51 -14.43 -1.10 2.71
C GLY A 51 -13.59 0.06 3.27
N HIS A 52 -12.32 -0.20 3.60
CA HIS A 52 -11.38 0.77 4.16
C HIS A 52 -10.74 1.67 3.10
N LEU A 53 -10.64 1.18 1.87
CA LEU A 53 -10.16 1.95 0.72
C LEU A 53 -11.09 1.80 -0.48
N SER A 54 -11.18 2.85 -1.28
CA SER A 54 -11.72 2.77 -2.65
C SER A 54 -10.63 2.36 -3.64
N GLU A 55 -11.04 1.82 -4.80
CA GLU A 55 -10.12 1.55 -5.93
C GLU A 55 -9.30 2.78 -6.33
N GLN A 56 -9.94 3.96 -6.36
CA GLN A 56 -9.27 5.22 -6.70
C GLN A 56 -8.14 5.56 -5.72
N GLN A 57 -8.39 5.39 -4.41
CA GLN A 57 -7.37 5.65 -3.38
C GLN A 57 -6.21 4.65 -3.47
N VAL A 58 -6.49 3.38 -3.75
CA VAL A 58 -5.44 2.38 -3.97
C VAL A 58 -4.57 2.75 -5.18
N LEU A 59 -5.17 3.17 -6.29
CA LEU A 59 -4.43 3.61 -7.47
C LEU A 59 -3.54 4.83 -7.19
N GLU A 60 -4.03 5.78 -6.38
CA GLU A 60 -3.23 6.93 -5.97
C GLU A 60 -2.03 6.56 -5.10
N VAL A 61 -2.22 5.65 -4.14
CA VAL A 61 -1.14 5.11 -3.31
C VAL A 61 -0.10 4.40 -4.19
N LEU A 62 -0.54 3.56 -5.14
CA LEU A 62 0.35 2.85 -6.07
C LEU A 62 1.12 3.83 -6.97
N ARG A 63 0.47 4.90 -7.44
CA ARG A 63 1.14 5.95 -8.20
C ARG A 63 2.30 6.51 -7.39
N ILE A 64 2.08 6.94 -6.15
CA ILE A 64 3.14 7.49 -5.29
C ILE A 64 4.23 6.46 -4.99
N LEU A 65 3.85 5.20 -4.76
CA LEU A 65 4.79 4.10 -4.50
C LEU A 65 5.74 3.87 -5.68
N HIS A 66 5.25 4.03 -6.92
CA HIS A 66 6.00 3.79 -8.15
C HIS A 66 6.56 5.06 -8.80
N ASP A 67 6.10 6.25 -8.42
CA ASP A 67 6.57 7.55 -8.92
C ASP A 67 7.88 7.94 -8.25
N ARG A 68 8.92 7.12 -8.46
CA ARG A 68 10.29 7.59 -8.29
C ARG A 68 10.65 8.37 -9.55
N PRO A 69 11.14 9.62 -9.42
CA PRO A 69 11.67 10.31 -10.58
C PRO A 69 12.79 9.45 -11.17
N ARG A 70 12.72 9.19 -12.48
CA ARG A 70 13.92 8.80 -13.24
C ARG A 70 14.96 9.87 -12.88
N GLN A 71 15.95 9.53 -12.06
CA GLN A 71 17.12 10.37 -11.92
C GLN A 71 17.68 10.47 -13.33
N GLY A 72 17.57 11.67 -13.91
CA GLY A 72 17.95 11.91 -15.28
C GLY A 72 19.37 11.45 -15.48
N THR A 73 19.58 10.60 -16.48
CA THR A 73 20.89 10.48 -17.11
C THR A 73 21.19 11.88 -17.67
N ARG A 74 22.00 12.64 -16.93
CA ARG A 74 22.74 13.76 -17.50
C ARG A 74 23.69 13.12 -18.51
N GLU A 75 23.43 13.32 -19.79
CA GLU A 75 24.47 13.19 -20.79
C GLU A 75 24.66 14.58 -21.39
N SER A 76 25.88 15.09 -21.15
CA SER A 76 26.41 16.37 -21.60
C SER A 76 26.65 16.42 -23.10
#